data_AF-A0A354NXK5-F1
#
_entry.id   AF-A0A354NXK5-F1
#
_cell.length_a   1.000
_cell.length_b   1.000
_cell.length_c   1.000
_cell.angle_alpha   90.00
_cell.angle_beta   90.00
_cell.angle_gamma   90.00
#
_symmetry.space_group_name_H-M   'P 1'
#
loop_
_entity.id
_entity.type
_entity.pdbx_description
1 polymer ?
#
loop_
_entity_poly.entity_id
_entity_poly.type
_entity_poly.pdbx_seq_one_letter_code
_entity_poly.pdbx_strand_id
1 'polypeptide(L)' 'MTPVLEYNQQPSQHVLAHILSATIGASLVVPIRSGTLALGEFQKVVLIEFDGPKRRRLEVSLMPVAG' A
#
# COMPACT_ATOMS: atom_id res chain seq x y z
N MET A 1 7.79 18.99 -12.92
CA MET A 1 9.25 18.78 -12.75
C MET A 1 9.43 17.48 -12.02
N THR A 2 9.77 16.42 -12.75
CA THR A 2 10.08 15.10 -12.16
C THR A 2 11.56 14.90 -12.38
N PRO A 3 12.37 14.60 -11.35
CA PRO A 3 13.80 14.41 -11.56
C PRO A 3 13.99 13.15 -12.41
N VAL A 4 14.73 13.29 -13.51
CA VAL A 4 15.20 12.15 -14.30
C VAL A 4 16.33 11.52 -13.50
N LEU A 5 16.05 10.43 -12.80
CA LEU A 5 17.08 9.58 -12.23
C LEU A 5 17.57 8.68 -13.37
N GLU A 6 18.69 9.06 -13.98
CA GLU A 6 19.43 8.17 -14.88
C GLU A 6 20.01 7.01 -14.05
N TYR A 7 19.27 5.90 -14.00
CA TYR A 7 19.83 4.65 -13.52
C TYR A 7 20.61 4.05 -14.70
N ASN A 8 21.95 4.03 -14.61
CA ASN A 8 22.86 3.54 -15.67
C ASN A 8 22.73 2.03 -15.97
N GLN A 9 21.78 1.36 -15.35
CA GLN A 9 21.41 -0.05 -15.50
C GLN A 9 19.87 -0.10 -15.47
N GLN A 10 19.23 -1.21 -15.81
CA GLN A 10 17.79 -1.35 -15.56
C GLN A 10 17.61 -1.84 -14.10
N PRO A 11 16.83 -1.16 -13.25
CA PRO A 11 16.66 -1.60 -11.87
C PRO A 11 15.96 -2.96 -11.86
N SER A 12 16.39 -3.87 -10.99
CA SER A 12 15.73 -5.17 -10.86
C SER A 12 14.27 -4.98 -10.42
N GLN A 13 13.41 -5.96 -10.72
CA GLN A 13 12.01 -5.92 -10.30
C GLN A 13 11.87 -5.73 -8.78
N HIS A 14 12.80 -6.29 -7.99
CA HIS A 14 12.82 -6.18 -6.54
C HIS A 14 13.04 -4.73 -6.09
N VAL A 15 14.00 -4.02 -6.73
CA VAL A 15 14.26 -2.61 -6.43
C VAL A 15 13.05 -1.75 -6.79
N LEU A 16 12.44 -2.00 -7.95
CA LEU A 16 11.22 -1.31 -8.35
C LEU A 16 10.06 -1.56 -7.37
N ALA A 17 9.89 -2.80 -6.92
CA ALA A 17 8.86 -3.17 -5.94
C ALA A 17 9.03 -2.43 -4.60
N HIS A 18 10.27 -2.24 -4.14
CA HIS A 18 10.55 -1.43 -2.94
C HIS A 18 10.16 0.04 -3.13
N ILE A 19 10.53 0.64 -4.26
CA ILE A 19 10.19 2.05 -4.57
C ILE A 19 8.67 2.24 -4.64
N LEU A 20 7.97 1.36 -5.36
CA LEU A 20 6.51 1.43 -5.50
C LEU A 20 5.78 1.21 -4.17
N SER A 21 6.21 0.22 -3.37
CA SER A 21 5.62 -0.05 -2.07
C SER A 21 5.82 1.12 -1.09
N ALA A 22 6.98 1.76 -1.10
CA ALA A 22 7.24 2.95 -0.28
C ALA A 22 6.41 4.15 -0.74
N THR A 23 6.23 4.31 -2.05
CA THR A 23 5.47 5.43 -2.63
C THR A 23 3.97 5.32 -2.35
N ILE A 24 3.39 4.12 -2.47
CA ILE A 24 1.96 3.89 -2.23
C ILE A 24 1.64 3.82 -0.73
N GLY A 25 2.58 3.30 0.05
CA GLY A 25 2.39 2.98 1.47
C GLY A 25 2.05 1.50 1.68
N ALA A 26 2.69 0.91 2.69
CA ALA A 26 2.50 -0.50 3.05
C ALA A 26 1.34 -0.73 4.04
N SER A 27 0.68 0.33 4.51
CA SER A 27 -0.44 0.26 5.43
C SER A 27 -1.42 1.41 5.16
N LEU A 28 -2.64 1.24 5.66
CA LEU A 28 -3.68 2.26 5.63
C LEU A 28 -4.54 2.14 6.88
N VAL A 29 -5.23 3.22 7.23
CA VAL A 29 -6.21 3.26 8.32
C VAL A 29 -7.57 3.55 7.71
N VAL A 30 -8.56 2.70 8.02
CA VAL A 30 -9.96 2.93 7.61
C VAL A 30 -10.81 3.12 8.87
N PRO A 31 -11.59 4.21 8.97
CA PRO A 31 -12.55 4.36 10.05
C PRO A 31 -13.61 3.26 10.01
N ILE A 32 -14.04 2.81 11.19
CA ILE A 32 -15.20 1.93 11.34
C ILE A 32 -16.35 2.76 11.90
N ARG A 33 -17.51 2.74 11.22
CA ARG A 33 -18.74 3.41 11.67
C ARG A 33 -19.87 2.39 11.64
N SER A 34 -20.63 2.30 12.73
CA SER A 34 -21.74 1.35 12.85
C SER A 34 -21.37 -0.11 12.49
N GLY A 35 -20.16 -0.53 12.84
CA GLY A 35 -19.67 -1.89 12.60
C GLY A 35 -19.15 -2.19 11.19
N THR A 36 -19.12 -1.20 10.27
CA THR A 36 -18.62 -1.39 8.90
C THR A 36 -17.47 -0.45 8.57
N LEU A 37 -16.62 -0.85 7.62
CA LEU A 37 -15.59 0.04 7.06
C LEU A 37 -16.26 1.23 6.38
N ALA A 38 -15.97 2.44 6.84
CA ALA A 38 -16.53 3.68 6.31
C ALA A 38 -15.82 4.09 5.01
N LEU A 39 -16.05 3.33 3.95
CA LEU A 39 -15.56 3.59 2.60
C LEU A 39 -16.58 4.41 1.80
N GLY A 40 -16.11 5.30 0.94
CA GLY A 40 -16.95 5.93 -0.09
C GLY A 40 -17.40 4.92 -1.16
N GLU A 41 -18.39 5.31 -1.97
CA GLU A 41 -19.02 4.46 -3.00
C GLU A 41 -18.00 3.73 -3.90
N PHE A 42 -16.95 4.44 -4.30
CA PHE A 42 -15.91 3.94 -5.21
C PHE A 42 -14.61 3.54 -4.50
N GLN A 43 -14.53 3.62 -3.17
CA GLN A 43 -13.34 3.22 -2.43
C GLN A 43 -13.33 1.70 -2.19
N LYS A 44 -12.13 1.10 -2.28
CA LYS A 44 -11.86 -0.31 -1.98
C LYS A 44 -10.52 -0.41 -1.25
N VAL A 45 -10.41 -1.41 -0.37
CA VAL A 45 -9.13 -1.84 0.22
C VAL A 45 -8.57 -2.94 -0.68
N VAL A 46 -7.37 -2.72 -1.22
CA VAL A 46 -6.71 -3.64 -2.15
C VAL A 46 -5.28 -3.94 -1.70
N LEU A 47 -4.85 -5.19 -1.87
CA LEU A 47 -3.45 -5.58 -1.79
C LEU A 47 -2.85 -5.50 -3.19
N ILE A 48 -1.79 -4.71 -3.36
CA ILE A 48 -1.04 -4.62 -4.62
C ILE A 48 0.28 -5.37 -4.46
N GLU A 49 0.51 -6.36 -5.31
CA GLU A 49 1.69 -7.22 -5.32
C GLU A 49 2.64 -6.78 -6.45
N PHE A 50 3.87 -6.39 -6.09
CA PHE A 50 4.87 -5.91 -7.04
C PHE A 50 6.04 -6.88 -7.27
N ASP A 51 6.15 -7.93 -6.47
CA ASP A 51 7.28 -8.86 -6.48
C ASP A 51 6.82 -10.31 -6.24
N GLY A 52 5.77 -10.71 -6.96
CA GLY A 52 5.15 -12.03 -6.88
C GLY A 52 5.67 -13.03 -7.93
N PRO A 53 5.16 -14.28 -7.92
CA PRO A 53 4.14 -14.81 -7.01
C PRO A 53 4.74 -15.20 -5.65
N LYS A 54 4.18 -14.66 -4.55
CA LYS A 54 4.62 -14.95 -3.19
C LYS A 54 3.42 -15.02 -2.25
N ARG A 55 3.52 -15.84 -1.19
CA ARG A 55 2.53 -15.81 -0.10
C ARG A 55 2.74 -14.52 0.71
N ARG A 56 1.67 -13.72 0.84
CA ARG A 56 1.66 -12.48 1.64
C ARG A 56 0.90 -12.66 2.94
N ARG A 57 1.34 -11.93 3.96
CA ARG A 57 0.67 -11.84 5.27
C ARG A 57 0.15 -10.42 5.43
N LEU A 58 -1.13 -10.30 5.77
CA LEU A 58 -1.78 -9.04 6.09
C LEU A 58 -1.98 -9.00 7.60
N GLU A 59 -1.62 -7.89 8.23
CA GLU A 59 -1.90 -7.64 9.64
C GLU A 59 -3.02 -6.61 9.75
N VAL A 60 -3.97 -6.88 10.64
CA VAL A 60 -5.11 -6.00 10.92
C VAL A 60 -5.16 -5.78 12.42
N SER A 61 -5.31 -4.54 12.83
CA SER A 61 -5.44 -4.15 14.24
C SER A 61 -6.54 -3.11 14.38
N LEU A 62 -7.29 -3.21 15.48
CA LEU A 62 -8.27 -2.20 15.85
C LEU A 62 -7.61 -1.27 16.85
N MET A 63 -7.67 0.03 16.58
CA MET A 63 -7.22 1.06 17.52
C MET A 63 -8.42 1.92 17.93
N PRO A 64 -8.58 2.23 19.23
CA PRO A 64 -9.52 3.24 19.67
C PRO A 64 -9.11 4.60 19.08
N VAL A 65 -10.08 5.34 18.55
CA VAL A 65 -9.86 6.74 18.20
C VAL A 65 -10.26 7.55 19.43
N ALA A 66 -9.31 8.27 20.03
CA ALA A 66 -9.64 9.23 21.08
C ALA A 66 -10.55 10.31 20.47
N GLY A 67 -11.71 10.52 21.10
CA GLY A 67 -12.67 11.56 20.70
C GLY A 67 -12.18 12.96 21.03
#